data_AF-C1E3Q2-F1
#
_entry.id   AF-C1E3Q2-F1
#
_cell.length_a   1.000
_cell.length_b   1.000
_cell.length_c   1.000
_cell.angle_alpha   90.00
_cell.angle_beta   90.00
_cell.angle_gamma   90.00
#
_symmetry.space_group_name_H-M   'P 1'
#
loop_
_entity.id
_entity.type
_entity.pdbx_description
1 polymer ?
#
loop_
_entity_poly.entity_id
_entity_poly.type
_entity_poly.pdbx_seq_one_letter_code
_entity_poly.pdbx_strand_id
1 'polypeptide(L)'
;MSQFVASNFARPKPRHLPDLPPIKRVSDRVVRILGMNPSEFTLQGTNTYLVGTGPSRWLIDTGEGRREYIPLLRKAMEDEGVTGLEGILLTHYHGDHIGGLRDVRALMKDLGVDEPVLAYKRIRAGNGERAVRTDDNPHGDVDDPERSRCYVDVRDGDLFRCEGATIRALHTPGHTPDHVVFTLQEEGCMFAGDCVLNGNTTTFENLGEYTASLRRMAEALPRGGALYPSHGDVVEDGHKKLEEYMRHRSMREEMFMEALKEDWATRPERGGMTASELCRAVYAHQVSYLVLVTACEGITRQHLAKMTEEGRVIAEGGRGGWGWPGEVRYVPAAGEMAR
;
A
#
# COMPACT_ATOMS: atom_id res chain seq x y z
N MET A 1 -16.79 1.22 -31.54
CA MET A 1 -17.58 1.30 -30.28
C MET A 1 -16.73 1.29 -29.00
N SER A 2 -15.40 1.46 -29.09
CA SER A 2 -14.43 1.22 -27.99
C SER A 2 -14.04 2.48 -27.17
N GLN A 3 -14.18 3.69 -27.72
CA GLN A 3 -13.82 4.94 -27.02
C GLN A 3 -14.98 5.67 -26.33
N PHE A 4 -16.23 5.36 -26.70
CA PHE A 4 -17.39 6.20 -26.32
C PHE A 4 -17.99 5.84 -24.94
N VAL A 5 -17.65 4.68 -24.38
CA VAL A 5 -18.19 4.22 -23.08
C VAL A 5 -17.29 4.64 -21.92
N ALA A 6 -15.98 4.82 -22.16
CA ALA A 6 -15.01 5.18 -21.12
C ALA A 6 -15.03 6.67 -20.72
N SER A 7 -15.60 7.57 -21.54
CA SER A 7 -15.46 9.01 -21.35
C SER A 7 -16.45 9.64 -20.37
N ASN A 8 -17.55 8.97 -20.02
CA ASN A 8 -18.70 9.65 -19.40
C ASN A 8 -18.91 9.41 -17.90
N PHE A 9 -18.13 8.53 -17.26
CA PHE A 9 -18.38 8.14 -15.85
C PHE A 9 -17.16 8.02 -14.92
N ALA A 10 -15.95 8.35 -15.40
CA ALA A 10 -14.77 8.42 -14.55
C ALA A 10 -14.58 9.86 -14.02
N ARG A 11 -14.29 10.01 -12.72
CA ARG A 11 -13.71 11.27 -12.22
C ARG A 11 -12.42 11.54 -13.01
N PRO A 12 -12.11 12.79 -13.38
CA PRO A 12 -10.87 13.05 -14.11
C PRO A 12 -9.66 12.67 -13.25
N LYS A 13 -8.69 11.98 -13.84
CA LYS A 13 -7.37 11.73 -13.23
C LYS A 13 -6.73 13.05 -12.76
N PRO A 14 -5.82 13.03 -11.77
CA PRO A 14 -5.02 14.20 -11.45
C PRO A 14 -4.28 14.72 -12.69
N ARG A 15 -4.35 16.05 -12.94
CA ARG A 15 -3.95 16.69 -14.22
C ARG A 15 -2.49 16.52 -14.62
N HIS A 16 -1.60 16.15 -13.69
CA HIS A 16 -0.15 16.11 -13.89
C HIS A 16 0.42 14.71 -14.16
N LEU A 17 -0.43 13.68 -14.16
CA LEU A 17 0.00 12.30 -14.30
C LEU A 17 -0.03 11.85 -15.76
N PRO A 18 0.92 10.99 -16.20
CA PRO A 18 0.91 10.42 -17.53
C PRO A 18 -0.38 9.61 -17.76
N ASP A 19 -0.83 9.56 -19.01
CA ASP A 19 -1.91 8.67 -19.41
C ASP A 19 -1.43 7.23 -19.41
N LEU A 20 -2.19 6.38 -18.73
CA LEU A 20 -1.95 4.95 -18.68
C LEU A 20 -3.03 4.25 -19.52
N PRO A 21 -2.66 3.43 -20.51
CA PRO A 21 -3.66 2.66 -21.24
C PRO A 21 -4.35 1.66 -20.28
N PRO A 22 -5.68 1.42 -20.43
CA PRO A 22 -6.43 0.53 -19.55
C PRO A 22 -5.88 -0.90 -19.46
N ILE A 23 -5.27 -1.40 -20.54
CA ILE A 23 -4.56 -2.68 -20.58
C ILE A 23 -3.18 -2.42 -21.16
N LYS A 24 -2.14 -2.94 -20.50
CA LYS A 24 -0.75 -2.84 -20.96
C LYS A 24 -0.01 -4.13 -20.61
N ARG A 25 0.54 -4.83 -21.60
CA ARG A 25 1.59 -5.82 -21.35
C ARG A 25 2.84 -5.06 -20.91
N VAL A 26 3.27 -5.27 -19.66
CA VAL A 26 4.44 -4.57 -19.08
C VAL A 26 5.71 -5.42 -19.12
N SER A 27 5.57 -6.74 -19.26
CA SER A 27 6.65 -7.68 -19.52
C SER A 27 6.12 -8.94 -20.22
N ASP A 28 6.98 -9.92 -20.49
CA ASP A 28 6.57 -11.19 -21.09
C ASP A 28 5.63 -12.02 -20.20
N ARG A 29 5.63 -11.77 -18.88
CA ARG A 29 4.80 -12.51 -17.90
C ARG A 29 3.68 -11.68 -17.28
N VAL A 30 3.69 -10.36 -17.46
CA VAL A 30 2.84 -9.46 -16.70
C VAL A 30 2.01 -8.56 -17.60
N VAL A 31 0.70 -8.64 -17.45
CA VAL A 31 -0.26 -7.70 -18.03
C VAL A 31 -0.89 -6.88 -16.92
N ARG A 32 -0.81 -5.55 -17.04
CA ARG A 32 -1.47 -4.60 -16.16
C ARG A 32 -2.85 -4.24 -16.69
N ILE A 33 -3.85 -4.27 -15.83
CA ILE A 33 -5.22 -3.83 -16.11
C ILE A 33 -5.60 -2.74 -15.10
N LEU A 34 -6.12 -1.60 -15.58
CA LEU A 34 -6.59 -0.53 -14.70
C LEU A 34 -8.00 -0.83 -14.17
N GLY A 35 -8.19 -0.63 -12.87
CA GLY A 35 -9.47 -0.75 -12.15
C GLY A 35 -10.50 0.33 -12.49
N MET A 36 -10.16 1.30 -13.33
CA MET A 36 -11.04 2.38 -13.81
C MET A 36 -11.68 3.23 -12.69
N ASN A 37 -10.93 3.40 -11.60
CA ASN A 37 -11.29 4.13 -10.40
C ASN A 37 -10.33 5.30 -10.12
N PRO A 38 -10.11 6.26 -11.04
CA PRO A 38 -9.18 7.38 -10.80
C PRO A 38 -9.63 8.30 -9.66
N SER A 39 -8.69 8.74 -8.84
CA SER A 39 -8.89 9.70 -7.75
C SER A 39 -7.57 10.31 -7.29
N GLU A 40 -7.60 11.20 -6.29
CA GLU A 40 -6.38 11.73 -5.67
C GLU A 40 -5.57 10.65 -4.92
N PHE A 41 -6.23 9.59 -4.46
CA PHE A 41 -5.59 8.47 -3.75
C PHE A 41 -5.13 7.37 -4.70
N THR A 42 -5.99 7.01 -5.65
CA THR A 42 -5.78 5.91 -6.60
C THR A 42 -5.13 6.36 -7.92
N LEU A 43 -4.80 7.64 -8.06
CA LEU A 43 -4.16 8.24 -9.21
C LEU A 43 -4.96 8.00 -10.52
N GLN A 44 -4.38 7.35 -11.52
CA GLN A 44 -5.08 6.95 -12.76
C GLN A 44 -6.08 5.80 -12.55
N GLY A 45 -6.04 5.13 -11.40
CA GLY A 45 -6.78 3.94 -11.06
C GLY A 45 -5.87 2.89 -10.41
N THR A 46 -6.47 1.88 -9.80
CA THR A 46 -5.73 0.73 -9.26
C THR A 46 -5.18 -0.11 -10.40
N ASN A 47 -3.90 -0.41 -10.38
CA ASN A 47 -3.26 -1.39 -11.24
C ASN A 47 -3.52 -2.78 -10.67
N THR A 48 -4.20 -3.63 -11.42
CA THR A 48 -4.23 -5.07 -11.18
C THR A 48 -3.29 -5.76 -12.17
N TYR A 49 -2.77 -6.93 -11.80
CA TYR A 49 -1.75 -7.62 -12.61
C TYR A 49 -2.11 -9.07 -12.86
N LEU A 50 -2.18 -9.45 -14.13
CA LEU A 50 -2.31 -10.83 -14.57
C LEU A 50 -0.90 -11.40 -14.83
N VAL A 51 -0.52 -12.44 -14.08
CA VAL A 51 0.87 -12.91 -13.97
C VAL A 51 1.00 -14.39 -14.32
N GLY A 52 1.89 -14.68 -15.27
CA GLY A 52 2.17 -16.02 -15.80
C GLY A 52 2.23 -16.04 -17.31
N THR A 53 2.55 -17.20 -17.89
CA THR A 53 2.60 -17.40 -19.36
C THR A 53 1.54 -18.36 -19.87
N GLY A 54 1.05 -19.26 -19.01
CA GLY A 54 0.09 -20.29 -19.37
C GLY A 54 -1.37 -19.81 -19.44
N PRO A 55 -2.31 -20.74 -19.71
CA PRO A 55 -3.74 -20.46 -19.80
C PRO A 55 -4.40 -20.22 -18.43
N SER A 56 -3.72 -20.55 -17.33
CA SER A 56 -4.16 -20.26 -15.96
C SER A 56 -3.10 -19.43 -15.26
N ARG A 57 -3.49 -18.25 -14.76
CA ARG A 57 -2.55 -17.21 -14.26
C ARG A 57 -2.98 -16.69 -12.89
N TRP A 58 -2.07 -16.03 -12.18
CA TRP A 58 -2.39 -15.32 -10.94
C TRP A 58 -2.93 -13.93 -11.27
N LEU A 59 -3.96 -13.48 -10.53
CA LEU A 59 -4.38 -12.09 -10.53
C LEU A 59 -3.94 -11.41 -9.23
N ILE A 60 -3.24 -10.28 -9.32
CA ILE A 60 -2.88 -9.46 -8.15
C ILE A 60 -3.82 -8.26 -8.09
N ASP A 61 -4.51 -8.12 -6.95
CA ASP A 61 -5.56 -7.15 -6.65
C ASP A 61 -6.77 -7.20 -7.61
N THR A 62 -7.88 -6.56 -7.22
CA THR A 62 -9.18 -6.68 -7.92
C THR A 62 -9.85 -5.35 -8.23
N GLY A 63 -9.24 -4.22 -7.91
CA GLY A 63 -9.85 -2.91 -8.09
C GLY A 63 -10.99 -2.64 -7.09
N GLU A 64 -11.69 -1.52 -7.30
CA GLU A 64 -12.79 -1.04 -6.44
C GLU A 64 -14.17 -1.67 -6.76
N GLY A 65 -14.26 -2.58 -7.74
CA GLY A 65 -15.54 -3.10 -8.22
C GLY A 65 -16.26 -2.16 -9.20
N ARG A 66 -15.48 -1.39 -9.98
CA ARG A 66 -16.02 -0.57 -11.08
C ARG A 66 -16.54 -1.46 -12.20
N ARG A 67 -17.71 -1.13 -12.73
CA ARG A 67 -18.38 -1.91 -13.79
C ARG A 67 -17.53 -2.03 -15.06
N GLU A 68 -16.68 -1.03 -15.31
CA GLU A 68 -15.79 -0.95 -16.46
C GLU A 68 -14.59 -1.90 -16.36
N TYR A 69 -14.23 -2.39 -15.16
CA TYR A 69 -13.05 -3.23 -14.95
C TYR A 69 -13.20 -4.64 -15.52
N ILE A 70 -14.33 -5.32 -15.27
CA ILE A 70 -14.54 -6.72 -15.71
C ILE A 70 -14.45 -6.91 -17.23
N PRO A 71 -15.03 -6.03 -18.08
CA PRO A 71 -14.81 -6.08 -19.52
C PRO A 71 -13.34 -5.96 -19.93
N LEU A 72 -12.54 -5.17 -19.22
CA LEU A 72 -11.10 -5.03 -19.49
C LEU A 72 -10.32 -6.27 -19.06
N LEU A 73 -10.63 -6.82 -17.88
CA LEU A 73 -10.02 -8.06 -17.41
C LEU A 73 -10.32 -9.22 -18.37
N ARG A 74 -11.59 -9.38 -18.78
CA ARG A 74 -12.00 -10.37 -19.78
C ARG A 74 -11.22 -10.20 -21.08
N LYS A 75 -11.13 -8.98 -21.60
CA LYS A 75 -10.38 -8.70 -22.84
C LYS A 75 -8.89 -9.05 -22.68
N ALA A 76 -8.26 -8.66 -21.57
CA ALA A 76 -6.87 -8.98 -21.30
C ALA A 76 -6.64 -10.49 -21.24
N MET A 77 -7.54 -11.24 -20.61
CA MET A 77 -7.49 -12.70 -20.58
C MET A 77 -7.63 -13.31 -21.98
N GLU A 78 -8.58 -12.85 -22.79
CA GLU A 78 -8.78 -13.31 -24.17
C GLU A 78 -7.54 -13.03 -25.05
N ASP A 79 -6.98 -11.82 -25.00
CA ASP A 79 -5.80 -11.42 -25.76
C ASP A 79 -4.56 -12.25 -25.37
N GLU A 80 -4.47 -12.70 -24.12
CA GLU A 80 -3.36 -13.46 -23.56
C GLU A 80 -3.58 -14.99 -23.58
N GLY A 81 -4.73 -15.46 -24.09
CA GLY A 81 -5.07 -16.88 -24.12
C GLY A 81 -5.34 -17.50 -22.74
N VAL A 82 -5.76 -16.69 -21.77
CA VAL A 82 -6.03 -17.11 -20.39
C VAL A 82 -7.48 -17.56 -20.27
N THR A 83 -7.68 -18.80 -19.83
CA THR A 83 -9.00 -19.43 -19.65
C THR A 83 -9.40 -19.54 -18.18
N GLY A 84 -8.50 -19.27 -17.23
CA GLY A 84 -8.79 -19.34 -15.80
C GLY A 84 -7.75 -18.63 -14.94
N LEU A 85 -7.98 -18.64 -13.63
CA LEU A 85 -7.06 -18.10 -12.64
C LEU A 85 -6.65 -19.21 -11.65
N GLU A 86 -5.36 -19.29 -11.33
CA GLU A 86 -4.86 -20.12 -10.22
C GLU A 86 -5.39 -19.62 -8.87
N GLY A 87 -5.61 -18.31 -8.78
CA GLY A 87 -6.06 -17.62 -7.59
C GLY A 87 -5.88 -16.13 -7.69
N ILE A 88 -6.34 -15.43 -6.66
CA ILE A 88 -6.28 -13.97 -6.53
C ILE A 88 -5.39 -13.63 -5.34
N LEU A 89 -4.28 -12.94 -5.55
CA LEU A 89 -3.40 -12.43 -4.51
C LEU A 89 -3.81 -10.99 -4.18
N LEU A 90 -4.18 -10.73 -2.93
CA LEU A 90 -4.58 -9.39 -2.47
C LEU A 90 -3.46 -8.79 -1.64
N THR A 91 -3.04 -7.59 -1.99
CA THR A 91 -1.95 -6.88 -1.29
C THR A 91 -2.37 -6.47 0.11
N HIS A 92 -3.58 -5.90 0.28
CA HIS A 92 -4.09 -5.46 1.59
C HIS A 92 -5.61 -5.20 1.56
N TYR A 93 -6.17 -4.73 2.70
CA TYR A 93 -7.62 -4.63 2.88
C TYR A 93 -8.35 -3.44 2.23
N HIS A 94 -7.66 -2.44 1.67
CA HIS A 94 -8.35 -1.26 1.16
C HIS A 94 -9.31 -1.62 0.02
N GLY A 95 -10.42 -0.88 -0.03
CA GLY A 95 -11.57 -1.22 -0.86
C GLY A 95 -11.26 -1.21 -2.35
N ASP A 96 -10.29 -0.42 -2.79
CA ASP A 96 -9.85 -0.35 -4.17
C ASP A 96 -8.89 -1.48 -4.58
N HIS A 97 -8.50 -2.37 -3.65
CA HIS A 97 -7.74 -3.59 -3.94
C HIS A 97 -8.61 -4.84 -3.83
N ILE A 98 -9.56 -4.86 -2.89
CA ILE A 98 -10.41 -6.03 -2.62
C ILE A 98 -11.85 -5.91 -3.15
N GLY A 99 -12.27 -4.72 -3.56
CA GLY A 99 -13.67 -4.40 -3.86
C GLY A 99 -14.24 -5.17 -5.04
N GLY A 100 -13.43 -5.43 -6.06
CA GLY A 100 -13.83 -6.18 -7.24
C GLY A 100 -13.79 -7.71 -7.08
N LEU A 101 -13.46 -8.23 -5.89
CA LEU A 101 -13.29 -9.68 -5.69
C LEU A 101 -14.53 -10.49 -6.10
N ARG A 102 -15.73 -10.02 -5.72
CA ARG A 102 -16.99 -10.67 -6.10
C ARG A 102 -17.19 -10.69 -7.61
N ASP A 103 -16.87 -9.57 -8.27
CA ASP A 103 -17.06 -9.42 -9.71
C ASP A 103 -16.08 -10.29 -10.50
N VAL A 104 -14.82 -10.41 -10.04
CA VAL A 104 -13.82 -11.31 -10.63
C VAL A 104 -14.26 -12.77 -10.49
N ARG A 105 -14.76 -13.19 -9.32
CA ARG A 105 -15.28 -14.56 -9.13
C ARG A 105 -16.49 -14.84 -10.04
N ALA A 106 -17.38 -13.87 -10.22
CA ALA A 106 -18.49 -13.99 -11.16
C ALA A 106 -18.00 -14.14 -12.60
N LEU A 107 -16.98 -13.37 -13.01
CA LEU A 107 -16.34 -13.52 -14.33
C LEU A 107 -15.78 -14.94 -14.54
N MET A 108 -15.16 -15.55 -13.52
CA MET A 108 -14.64 -16.92 -13.62
C MET A 108 -15.75 -17.93 -13.86
N LYS A 109 -16.89 -17.80 -13.16
CA LYS A 109 -18.07 -18.64 -13.40
C LYS A 109 -18.63 -18.45 -14.81
N ASP A 110 -18.71 -17.21 -15.29
CA ASP A 110 -19.14 -16.91 -16.66
C ASP A 110 -18.22 -17.52 -17.74
N LEU A 111 -16.95 -17.75 -17.42
CA LEU A 111 -15.96 -18.39 -18.29
C LEU A 111 -15.98 -19.93 -18.19
N GLY A 112 -16.87 -20.51 -17.38
CA GLY A 112 -16.98 -21.95 -17.19
C GLY A 112 -15.96 -22.53 -16.21
N VAL A 113 -15.37 -21.71 -15.34
CA VAL A 113 -14.57 -22.19 -14.22
C VAL A 113 -15.52 -22.59 -13.09
N ASP A 114 -15.77 -23.91 -12.99
CA ASP A 114 -16.73 -24.46 -12.02
C ASP A 114 -16.25 -24.34 -10.56
N GLU A 115 -14.93 -24.46 -10.34
CA GLU A 115 -14.35 -24.39 -9.00
C GLU A 115 -14.19 -22.93 -8.52
N PRO A 116 -14.53 -22.61 -7.26
CA PRO A 116 -14.37 -21.26 -6.73
C PRO A 116 -12.91 -20.81 -6.67
N VAL A 117 -12.60 -19.72 -7.38
CA VAL A 117 -11.28 -19.09 -7.35
C VAL A 117 -11.01 -18.48 -5.97
N LEU A 118 -9.98 -19.00 -5.31
CA LEU A 118 -9.57 -18.60 -3.96
C LEU A 118 -8.90 -17.23 -3.97
N ALA A 119 -9.13 -16.47 -2.89
CA ALA A 119 -8.42 -15.21 -2.63
C ALA A 119 -7.45 -15.38 -1.47
N TYR A 120 -6.22 -14.94 -1.67
CA TYR A 120 -5.11 -15.05 -0.74
C TYR A 120 -4.79 -13.66 -0.21
N LYS A 121 -4.83 -13.52 1.11
CA LYS A 121 -4.61 -12.25 1.79
C LYS A 121 -4.12 -12.54 3.21
N ARG A 122 -3.25 -11.70 3.77
CA ARG A 122 -2.94 -11.79 5.20
C ARG A 122 -4.18 -11.43 6.02
N ILE A 123 -4.57 -12.31 6.95
CA ILE A 123 -5.82 -12.16 7.69
C ILE A 123 -5.64 -11.20 8.86
N ARG A 124 -6.55 -10.23 8.97
CA ARG A 124 -6.63 -9.33 10.11
C ARG A 124 -7.55 -9.91 11.18
N ALA A 125 -6.97 -10.55 12.19
CA ALA A 125 -7.71 -11.05 13.33
C ALA A 125 -8.59 -9.94 13.94
N GLY A 126 -9.83 -10.28 14.32
CA GLY A 126 -10.79 -9.34 14.92
C GLY A 126 -11.46 -8.35 13.94
N ASN A 127 -11.13 -8.37 12.64
CA ASN A 127 -11.70 -7.44 11.65
C ASN A 127 -12.86 -8.04 10.84
N GLY A 128 -13.46 -9.14 11.31
CA GLY A 128 -14.51 -9.85 10.58
C GLY A 128 -14.01 -10.67 9.38
N GLU A 129 -12.70 -10.88 9.27
CA GLU A 129 -12.06 -11.73 8.27
C GLU A 129 -11.92 -13.16 8.80
N ARG A 130 -12.07 -14.14 7.91
CA ARG A 130 -12.02 -15.57 8.27
C ARG A 130 -11.02 -16.31 7.40
N ALA A 131 -10.33 -17.27 8.00
CA ALA A 131 -9.47 -18.18 7.27
C ALA A 131 -10.31 -19.24 6.56
N VAL A 132 -10.04 -19.45 5.28
CA VAL A 132 -10.53 -20.62 4.55
C VAL A 132 -9.96 -21.87 5.21
N ARG A 133 -10.84 -22.77 5.65
CA ARG A 133 -10.49 -24.06 6.21
C ARG A 133 -10.24 -25.07 5.09
N THR A 134 -8.99 -25.52 4.96
CA THR A 134 -8.56 -26.43 3.89
C THR A 134 -8.77 -27.90 4.23
N ASP A 135 -9.20 -28.18 5.45
CA ASP A 135 -9.28 -29.49 6.08
C ASP A 135 -10.54 -30.29 5.67
N ASP A 136 -11.64 -29.64 5.29
CA ASP A 136 -12.92 -30.33 4.97
C ASP A 136 -13.56 -29.93 3.63
N ASN A 137 -13.50 -28.66 3.24
CA ASN A 137 -13.94 -28.15 1.93
C ASN A 137 -13.45 -26.70 1.75
N PRO A 138 -12.29 -26.46 1.10
CA PRO A 138 -11.72 -25.12 0.97
C PRO A 138 -12.62 -24.14 0.20
N HIS A 139 -13.57 -24.64 -0.59
CA HIS A 139 -14.41 -23.81 -1.46
C HIS A 139 -15.77 -23.44 -0.83
N GLY A 140 -16.24 -24.21 0.16
CA GLY A 140 -17.55 -24.01 0.79
C GLY A 140 -17.72 -22.66 1.49
N ASP A 141 -16.63 -22.08 1.99
CA ASP A 141 -16.62 -20.75 2.63
C ASP A 141 -16.57 -19.58 1.63
N VAL A 142 -16.22 -19.86 0.37
CA VAL A 142 -15.87 -18.86 -0.65
C VAL A 142 -17.05 -18.49 -1.54
N ASP A 143 -18.00 -19.41 -1.69
CA ASP A 143 -19.22 -19.26 -2.48
C ASP A 143 -20.41 -18.66 -1.72
N ASP A 144 -20.32 -18.52 -0.40
CA ASP A 144 -21.38 -17.92 0.42
C ASP A 144 -21.33 -16.38 0.29
N PRO A 145 -22.36 -15.73 -0.31
CA PRO A 145 -22.42 -14.28 -0.47
C PRO A 145 -22.41 -13.53 0.88
N GLU A 146 -22.83 -14.19 1.97
CA GLU A 146 -22.77 -13.65 3.33
C GLU A 146 -21.38 -13.84 3.98
N ARG A 147 -20.45 -14.56 3.33
CA ARG A 147 -19.06 -14.82 3.76
C ARG A 147 -18.00 -14.23 2.81
N SER A 148 -18.28 -13.06 2.23
CA SER A 148 -17.41 -12.33 1.29
C SER A 148 -15.99 -11.97 1.79
N ARG A 149 -15.64 -12.27 3.05
CA ARG A 149 -14.36 -11.96 3.70
C ARG A 149 -13.59 -13.22 4.16
N CYS A 150 -13.74 -14.30 3.41
CA CYS A 150 -12.95 -15.52 3.57
C CYS A 150 -11.73 -15.51 2.65
N TYR A 151 -10.56 -15.68 3.25
CA TYR A 151 -9.27 -15.66 2.57
C TYR A 151 -8.42 -16.87 2.97
N VAL A 152 -7.56 -17.31 2.06
CA VAL A 152 -6.41 -18.13 2.42
C VAL A 152 -5.35 -17.20 3.00
N ASP A 153 -4.89 -17.49 4.22
CA ASP A 153 -3.92 -16.65 4.92
C ASP A 153 -2.57 -16.66 4.20
N VAL A 154 -2.04 -15.47 3.91
CA VAL A 154 -0.71 -15.30 3.30
C VAL A 154 0.34 -15.05 4.38
N ARG A 155 1.36 -15.90 4.40
CA ARG A 155 2.49 -15.80 5.30
C ARG A 155 3.72 -15.22 4.59
N ASP A 156 4.61 -14.67 5.40
CA ASP A 156 5.89 -14.17 4.91
C ASP A 156 6.70 -15.32 4.29
N GLY A 157 7.17 -15.13 3.06
CA GLY A 157 7.96 -16.12 2.33
C GLY A 157 7.15 -17.17 1.56
N ASP A 158 5.82 -17.18 1.63
CA ASP A 158 4.97 -18.09 0.85
C ASP A 158 5.24 -17.97 -0.65
N LEU A 159 5.07 -19.09 -1.37
CA LEU A 159 5.36 -19.21 -2.79
C LEU A 159 4.11 -19.62 -3.56
N PHE A 160 3.71 -18.78 -4.50
CA PHE A 160 2.61 -19.01 -5.44
C PHE A 160 3.21 -19.29 -6.82
N ARG A 161 2.76 -20.37 -7.46
CA ARG A 161 3.33 -20.82 -8.74
C ARG A 161 2.24 -20.98 -9.77
N CYS A 162 2.54 -20.65 -11.01
CA CYS A 162 1.80 -21.04 -12.19
C CYS A 162 2.79 -21.28 -13.33
N GLU A 163 2.31 -21.59 -14.52
CA GLU A 163 3.19 -21.70 -15.68
C GLU A 163 3.93 -20.38 -15.94
N GLY A 164 5.26 -20.44 -15.92
CA GLY A 164 6.13 -19.32 -16.23
C GLY A 164 6.31 -18.29 -15.11
N ALA A 165 5.71 -18.46 -13.93
CA ALA A 165 5.85 -17.51 -12.82
C ALA A 165 5.93 -18.17 -11.43
N THR A 166 6.86 -17.66 -10.62
CA THR A 166 7.03 -17.96 -9.21
C THR A 166 6.97 -16.65 -8.43
N ILE A 167 5.91 -16.48 -7.65
CA ILE A 167 5.61 -15.26 -6.90
C ILE A 167 5.87 -15.52 -5.42
N ARG A 168 6.75 -14.74 -4.80
CA ARG A 168 7.06 -14.81 -3.37
C ARG A 168 6.39 -13.68 -2.60
N ALA A 169 5.67 -14.01 -1.52
CA ALA A 169 5.13 -13.03 -0.59
C ALA A 169 6.20 -12.49 0.36
N LEU A 170 6.12 -11.19 0.66
CA LEU A 170 6.86 -10.53 1.72
C LEU A 170 5.87 -9.67 2.52
N HIS A 171 5.68 -9.97 3.80
CA HIS A 171 4.81 -9.18 4.67
C HIS A 171 5.49 -7.85 4.99
N THR A 172 4.83 -6.75 4.65
CA THR A 172 5.35 -5.38 4.64
C THR A 172 4.38 -4.43 5.35
N PRO A 173 4.13 -4.62 6.66
CA PRO A 173 3.17 -3.79 7.39
C PRO A 173 3.60 -2.32 7.44
N GLY A 174 2.64 -1.45 7.74
CA GLY A 174 2.87 -0.03 7.98
C GLY A 174 1.98 0.85 7.15
N HIS A 175 1.85 0.59 5.83
CA HIS A 175 0.75 1.18 5.06
C HIS A 175 -0.58 0.74 5.67
N THR A 176 -0.73 -0.58 5.80
CA THR A 176 -1.77 -1.28 6.54
C THR A 176 -1.13 -2.49 7.24
N PRO A 177 -1.73 -3.02 8.32
CA PRO A 177 -1.12 -4.10 9.11
C PRO A 177 -1.00 -5.43 8.35
N ASP A 178 -1.82 -5.63 7.32
CA ASP A 178 -1.87 -6.83 6.49
C ASP A 178 -1.16 -6.69 5.14
N HIS A 179 -0.49 -5.56 4.88
CA HIS A 179 0.10 -5.29 3.58
C HIS A 179 1.18 -6.31 3.20
N VAL A 180 1.05 -6.91 2.02
CA VAL A 180 2.01 -7.84 1.43
C VAL A 180 2.45 -7.30 0.07
N VAL A 181 3.75 -7.32 -0.17
CA VAL A 181 4.31 -7.18 -1.52
C VAL A 181 4.63 -8.55 -2.09
N PHE A 182 4.58 -8.66 -3.41
CA PHE A 182 4.82 -9.90 -4.12
C PHE A 182 6.02 -9.74 -5.06
N THR A 183 6.97 -10.68 -5.05
CA THR A 183 8.14 -10.64 -5.93
C THR A 183 8.03 -11.73 -6.98
N LEU A 184 8.08 -11.36 -8.26
CA LEU A 184 8.17 -12.31 -9.37
C LEU A 184 9.64 -12.68 -9.58
N GLN A 185 9.99 -13.94 -9.31
CA GLN A 185 11.39 -14.36 -9.28
C GLN A 185 12.04 -14.38 -10.67
N GLU A 186 11.28 -14.72 -11.70
CA GLU A 186 11.77 -14.88 -13.07
C GLU A 186 12.21 -13.55 -13.71
N GLU A 187 11.58 -12.44 -13.32
CA GLU A 187 11.86 -11.10 -13.87
C GLU A 187 12.53 -10.17 -12.86
N GLY A 188 12.67 -10.62 -11.60
CA GLY A 188 13.28 -9.84 -10.53
C GLY A 188 12.54 -8.54 -10.21
N CYS A 189 11.24 -8.49 -10.45
CA CYS A 189 10.38 -7.33 -10.18
C CYS A 189 9.47 -7.58 -8.97
N MET A 190 8.99 -6.48 -8.36
CA MET A 190 8.15 -6.53 -7.16
C MET A 190 6.86 -5.75 -7.35
N PHE A 191 5.72 -6.42 -7.14
CA PHE A 191 4.42 -5.80 -7.02
C PHE A 191 4.34 -5.11 -5.65
N ALA A 192 4.50 -3.79 -5.66
CA ALA A 192 4.78 -3.00 -4.45
C ALA A 192 3.52 -2.64 -3.65
N GLY A 193 2.32 -2.98 -4.16
CA GLY A 193 1.07 -2.58 -3.55
C GLY A 193 1.00 -1.06 -3.37
N ASP A 194 0.50 -0.65 -2.22
CA ASP A 194 0.49 0.73 -1.75
C ASP A 194 1.69 1.10 -0.87
N CYS A 195 2.64 0.19 -0.69
CA CYS A 195 3.86 0.49 0.05
C CYS A 195 4.74 1.50 -0.73
N VAL A 196 4.80 1.39 -2.06
CA VAL A 196 5.50 2.34 -2.93
C VAL A 196 4.65 2.65 -4.15
N LEU A 197 4.41 3.94 -4.41
CA LEU A 197 3.63 4.43 -5.55
C LEU A 197 4.50 5.20 -6.55
N ASN A 198 4.02 5.30 -7.79
CA ASN A 198 4.63 6.14 -8.83
C ASN A 198 3.76 7.35 -9.18
N GLY A 199 3.79 8.34 -8.30
CA GLY A 199 3.07 9.60 -8.43
C GLY A 199 3.20 10.37 -7.12
N ASN A 200 2.17 10.30 -6.29
CA ASN A 200 2.20 10.84 -4.92
C ASN A 200 2.92 9.90 -3.95
N THR A 201 3.24 10.38 -2.73
CA THR A 201 3.70 9.51 -1.64
C THR A 201 2.52 8.78 -1.02
N THR A 202 2.75 7.53 -0.58
CA THR A 202 1.73 6.76 0.14
C THR A 202 1.44 7.30 1.55
N THR A 203 0.26 6.95 2.06
CA THR A 203 -0.16 7.08 3.46
C THR A 203 0.25 5.83 4.25
N PHE A 204 0.19 5.91 5.58
CA PHE A 204 0.55 4.78 6.44
C PHE A 204 -0.15 4.88 7.80
N GLU A 205 -0.56 3.74 8.32
CA GLU A 205 -1.12 3.58 9.67
C GLU A 205 -0.02 3.55 10.74
N ASN A 206 1.16 3.01 10.41
CA ASN A 206 2.32 2.94 11.31
C ASN A 206 3.63 3.23 10.57
N LEU A 207 4.25 4.39 10.86
CA LEU A 207 5.51 4.79 10.25
C LEU A 207 6.70 3.89 10.60
N GLY A 208 6.79 3.41 11.84
CA GLY A 208 7.88 2.54 12.30
C GLY A 208 7.93 1.25 11.49
N GLU A 209 6.80 0.55 11.44
CA GLU A 209 6.63 -0.64 10.61
C GLU A 209 6.85 -0.33 9.12
N TYR A 210 6.31 0.78 8.63
CA TYR A 210 6.44 1.17 7.23
C TYR A 210 7.92 1.38 6.83
N THR A 211 8.70 2.09 7.65
CA THR A 211 10.14 2.29 7.38
C THR A 211 10.95 1.00 7.46
N ALA A 212 10.59 0.08 8.37
CA ALA A 212 11.18 -1.27 8.40
C ALA A 212 10.82 -2.06 7.13
N SER A 213 9.58 -1.97 6.67
CA SER A 213 9.11 -2.60 5.43
C SER A 213 9.84 -2.08 4.19
N LEU A 214 10.08 -0.76 4.08
CA LEU A 214 10.88 -0.21 2.97
C LEU A 214 12.30 -0.78 2.93
N ARG A 215 12.95 -0.98 4.09
CA ARG A 215 14.28 -1.61 4.17
C ARG A 215 14.24 -3.07 3.74
N ARG A 216 13.26 -3.84 4.23
CA ARG A 216 13.06 -5.24 3.83
C ARG A 216 12.77 -5.38 2.34
N MET A 217 12.00 -4.47 1.76
CA MET A 217 11.76 -4.41 0.32
C MET A 217 13.06 -4.16 -0.44
N ALA A 218 13.89 -3.20 -0.01
CA ALA A 218 15.18 -2.91 -0.63
C ALA A 218 16.14 -4.11 -0.55
N GLU A 219 16.16 -4.83 0.56
CA GLU A 219 16.97 -6.04 0.72
C GLU A 219 16.48 -7.20 -0.16
N ALA A 220 15.15 -7.35 -0.29
CA ALA A 220 14.54 -8.45 -1.05
C ALA A 220 14.50 -8.20 -2.57
N LEU A 221 14.49 -6.93 -3.01
CA LEU A 221 14.43 -6.56 -4.42
C LEU A 221 15.75 -6.92 -5.13
N PRO A 222 15.73 -7.76 -6.18
CA PRO A 222 16.92 -8.05 -6.97
C PRO A 222 17.59 -6.79 -7.51
N ARG A 223 18.91 -6.85 -7.74
CA ARG A 223 19.66 -5.70 -8.29
C ARG A 223 19.10 -5.31 -9.66
N GLY A 224 18.77 -4.03 -9.82
CA GLY A 224 18.12 -3.53 -11.04
C GLY A 224 16.65 -3.92 -11.18
N GLY A 225 16.03 -4.46 -10.13
CA GLY A 225 14.62 -4.84 -10.13
C GLY A 225 13.68 -3.64 -10.21
N ALA A 226 12.62 -3.79 -11.00
CA ALA A 226 11.54 -2.81 -11.15
C ALA A 226 10.48 -2.98 -10.06
N LEU A 227 9.72 -1.91 -9.77
CA LEU A 227 8.51 -1.97 -8.95
C LEU A 227 7.27 -1.78 -9.83
N TYR A 228 6.27 -2.61 -9.57
CA TYR A 228 4.94 -2.55 -10.16
C TYR A 228 3.95 -2.08 -9.07
N PRO A 229 3.71 -0.77 -8.95
CA PRO A 229 2.91 -0.21 -7.86
C PRO A 229 1.41 -0.39 -8.12
N SER A 230 0.58 -0.44 -7.08
CA SER A 230 -0.87 -0.45 -7.29
C SER A 230 -1.41 0.87 -7.84
N HIS A 231 -0.64 1.96 -7.76
CA HIS A 231 -0.99 3.23 -8.41
C HIS A 231 0.22 3.90 -9.10
N GLY A 232 -0.01 4.39 -10.32
CA GLY A 232 1.02 5.02 -11.15
C GLY A 232 1.62 4.10 -12.20
N ASP A 233 2.60 4.57 -12.97
CA ASP A 233 3.29 3.74 -13.96
C ASP A 233 4.37 2.85 -13.31
N VAL A 234 4.91 1.92 -14.09
CA VAL A 234 6.07 1.11 -13.68
C VAL A 234 7.23 2.00 -13.20
N VAL A 235 7.90 1.54 -12.15
CA VAL A 235 9.14 2.14 -11.66
C VAL A 235 10.30 1.26 -12.08
N GLU A 236 11.04 1.67 -13.10
CA GLU A 236 12.15 0.88 -13.65
C GLU A 236 13.30 0.70 -12.65
N ASP A 237 13.68 1.77 -11.94
CA ASP A 237 14.72 1.74 -10.91
C ASP A 237 14.10 1.66 -9.51
N GLY A 238 13.74 0.45 -9.10
CA GLY A 238 13.05 0.20 -7.84
C GLY A 238 13.90 0.55 -6.62
N HIS A 239 15.21 0.26 -6.65
CA HIS A 239 16.14 0.58 -5.56
C HIS A 239 16.22 2.08 -5.32
N LYS A 240 16.39 2.87 -6.39
CA LYS A 240 16.40 4.32 -6.29
C LYS A 240 15.08 4.85 -5.71
N LYS A 241 13.94 4.30 -6.13
CA LYS A 241 12.63 4.73 -5.63
C LYS A 241 12.44 4.43 -4.14
N LEU A 242 12.88 3.26 -3.70
CA LEU A 242 12.87 2.88 -2.28
C LEU A 242 13.78 3.80 -1.47
N GLU A 243 14.97 4.13 -1.97
CA GLU A 243 15.88 5.09 -1.35
C GLU A 243 15.26 6.49 -1.26
N GLU A 244 14.62 6.98 -2.33
CA GLU A 244 13.89 8.25 -2.32
C GLU A 244 12.82 8.28 -1.22
N TYR A 245 12.06 7.20 -1.07
CA TYR A 245 11.03 7.04 -0.04
C TYR A 245 11.64 7.06 1.37
N MET A 246 12.70 6.29 1.61
CA MET A 246 13.40 6.24 2.89
C MET A 246 14.03 7.60 3.25
N ARG A 247 14.67 8.27 2.28
CA ARG A 247 15.27 9.58 2.46
C ARG A 247 14.24 10.65 2.78
N HIS A 248 13.09 10.64 2.10
CA HIS A 248 12.02 11.59 2.36
C HIS A 248 11.51 11.52 3.81
N ARG A 249 11.42 10.30 4.39
CA ARG A 249 11.03 10.13 5.80
C ARG A 249 12.13 10.52 6.77
N SER A 250 13.38 10.15 6.47
CA SER A 250 14.53 10.48 7.33
C SER A 250 14.76 11.99 7.40
N MET A 251 14.67 12.69 6.26
CA MET A 251 14.78 14.15 6.19
C MET A 251 13.69 14.84 7.03
N ARG A 252 12.48 14.26 7.10
CA ARG A 252 11.42 14.82 7.94
C ARG A 252 11.72 14.68 9.42
N GLU A 253 12.31 13.55 9.84
CA GLU A 253 12.76 13.36 11.22
C GLU A 253 13.90 14.30 11.59
N GLU A 254 14.84 14.54 10.67
CA GLU A 254 15.91 15.52 10.86
C GLU A 254 15.36 16.92 11.11
N MET A 255 14.40 17.38 10.29
CA MET A 255 13.73 18.68 10.50
C MET A 255 13.03 18.77 11.87
N PHE A 256 12.37 17.70 12.31
CA PHE A 256 11.74 17.67 13.62
C PHE A 256 12.77 17.72 14.76
N MET A 257 13.86 16.97 14.63
CA MET A 257 14.93 16.97 15.62
C MET A 257 15.64 18.33 15.70
N GLU A 258 15.90 18.99 14.57
CA GLU A 258 16.46 20.33 14.52
C GLU A 258 15.56 21.34 15.26
N ALA A 259 14.26 21.34 14.95
CA ALA A 259 13.30 22.21 15.61
C ALA A 259 13.21 21.96 17.13
N LEU A 260 13.24 20.69 17.57
CA LEU A 260 13.26 20.33 18.99
C LEU A 260 14.55 20.78 19.69
N LYS A 261 15.71 20.62 19.05
CA LYS A 261 17.01 21.07 19.57
C LYS A 261 17.06 22.59 19.71
N GLU A 262 16.57 23.31 18.71
CA GLU A 262 16.52 24.78 18.72
C GLU A 262 15.58 25.32 19.81
N ASP A 263 14.37 24.76 19.95
CA ASP A 263 13.44 25.14 21.02
C ASP A 263 14.04 24.86 22.40
N TRP A 264 14.67 23.70 22.59
CA TRP A 264 15.32 23.34 23.85
C TRP A 264 16.52 24.25 24.19
N ALA A 265 17.34 24.60 23.20
CA ALA A 265 18.50 25.47 23.39
C ALA A 265 18.09 26.92 23.70
N THR A 266 16.97 27.39 23.14
CA THR A 266 16.52 28.79 23.27
C THR A 266 15.53 29.01 24.41
N ARG A 267 14.74 28.00 24.78
CA ARG A 267 13.64 28.08 25.77
C ARG A 267 13.53 26.80 26.61
N PRO A 268 14.60 26.38 27.30
CA PRO A 268 14.59 25.14 28.09
C PRO A 268 13.49 25.12 29.17
N GLU A 269 13.10 26.28 29.69
CA GLU A 269 12.03 26.44 30.69
C GLU A 269 10.65 26.00 30.18
N ARG A 270 10.46 25.91 28.86
CA ARG A 270 9.20 25.45 28.24
C ARG A 270 8.99 23.95 28.42
N GLY A 271 10.05 23.18 28.66
CA GLY A 271 9.97 21.72 28.76
C GLY A 271 9.70 21.03 27.41
N GLY A 272 10.15 21.63 26.30
CA GLY A 272 9.98 21.09 24.94
C GLY A 272 8.68 21.50 24.24
N MET A 273 8.39 20.84 23.11
CA MET A 273 7.28 21.19 22.22
C MET A 273 6.17 20.14 22.23
N THR A 274 4.91 20.56 22.06
CA THR A 274 3.82 19.62 21.76
C THR A 274 3.84 19.21 20.29
N ALA A 275 3.16 18.12 19.92
CA ALA A 275 3.10 17.67 18.53
C ALA A 275 2.54 18.76 17.58
N SER A 276 1.54 19.54 18.02
CA SER A 276 0.96 20.63 17.24
C SER A 276 1.88 21.85 17.13
N GLU A 277 2.70 22.12 18.16
CA GLU A 277 3.72 23.17 18.13
C GLU A 277 4.84 22.80 17.13
N LEU A 278 5.33 21.57 17.20
CA LEU A 278 6.36 21.05 16.31
C LEU A 278 5.88 20.96 14.85
N CYS A 279 4.66 20.47 14.64
CA CYS A 279 4.00 20.44 13.34
C CYS A 279 3.96 21.85 12.71
N ARG A 280 3.53 22.86 13.49
CA ARG A 280 3.51 24.25 13.02
C ARG A 280 4.91 24.76 12.67
N ALA A 281 5.90 24.51 13.51
CA ALA A 281 7.28 24.96 13.27
C ALA A 281 7.85 24.43 11.95
N VAL A 282 7.56 23.17 11.60
CA VAL A 282 8.11 22.53 10.41
C VAL A 282 7.28 22.76 9.14
N TYR A 283 5.94 22.80 9.24
CA TYR A 283 5.05 22.77 8.07
C TYR A 283 4.35 24.10 7.75
N ALA A 284 4.25 25.07 8.66
CA ALA A 284 3.36 26.23 8.48
C ALA A 284 3.67 27.09 7.23
N HIS A 285 4.92 27.09 6.76
CA HIS A 285 5.33 27.80 5.55
C HIS A 285 5.23 26.95 4.27
N GLN A 286 4.97 25.65 4.39
CA GLN A 286 4.97 24.69 3.28
C GLN A 286 3.55 24.34 2.81
N VAL A 287 2.56 24.39 3.70
CA VAL A 287 1.20 23.91 3.43
C VAL A 287 0.14 24.88 3.92
N SER A 288 -1.09 24.75 3.40
CA SER A 288 -2.23 25.52 3.89
C SER A 288 -2.59 25.14 5.33
N TYR A 289 -3.22 26.05 6.06
CA TYR A 289 -3.68 25.80 7.43
C TYR A 289 -4.57 24.55 7.53
N LEU A 290 -5.42 24.30 6.52
CA LEU A 290 -6.28 23.11 6.51
C LEU A 290 -5.44 21.82 6.47
N VAL A 291 -4.47 21.72 5.56
CA VAL A 291 -3.58 20.54 5.44
C VAL A 291 -2.74 20.36 6.70
N LEU A 292 -2.33 21.47 7.32
CA LEU A 292 -1.57 21.46 8.56
C LEU A 292 -2.32 20.74 9.70
N VAL A 293 -3.60 21.09 9.89
CA VAL A 293 -4.41 20.55 11.00
C VAL A 293 -5.07 19.20 10.67
N THR A 294 -5.34 18.88 9.41
CA THR A 294 -6.01 17.62 9.03
C THR A 294 -5.05 16.48 8.70
N ALA A 295 -3.81 16.76 8.30
CA ALA A 295 -2.86 15.73 7.85
C ALA A 295 -1.51 15.81 8.57
N CYS A 296 -0.86 16.97 8.56
CA CYS A 296 0.52 17.10 9.05
C CYS A 296 0.66 16.80 10.55
N GLU A 297 -0.34 17.14 11.37
CA GLU A 297 -0.27 16.82 12.81
C GLU A 297 -0.26 15.31 13.08
N GLY A 298 -1.10 14.54 12.37
CA GLY A 298 -1.11 13.08 12.48
C GLY A 298 0.23 12.47 12.07
N ILE A 299 0.81 12.94 10.96
CA ILE A 299 2.15 12.54 10.50
C ILE A 299 3.21 12.90 11.54
N THR A 300 3.15 14.09 12.11
CA THR A 300 4.09 14.55 13.16
C THR A 300 4.03 13.61 14.37
N ARG A 301 2.83 13.22 14.82
CA ARG A 301 2.65 12.29 15.94
C ARG A 301 3.25 10.92 15.64
N GLN A 302 3.12 10.41 14.42
CA GLN A 302 3.74 9.14 14.03
C GLN A 302 5.26 9.20 14.03
N HIS A 303 5.86 10.29 13.52
CA HIS A 303 7.30 10.49 13.61
C HIS A 303 7.77 10.58 15.07
N LEU A 304 7.04 11.31 15.93
CA LEU A 304 7.38 11.41 17.35
C LEU A 304 7.27 10.06 18.07
N ALA A 305 6.24 9.26 17.79
CA ALA A 305 6.09 7.92 18.34
C ALA A 305 7.29 7.04 17.97
N LYS A 306 7.63 6.98 16.68
CA LYS A 306 8.81 6.25 16.19
C LYS A 306 10.11 6.75 16.86
N MET A 307 10.36 8.06 16.88
CA MET A 307 11.58 8.62 17.50
C MET A 307 11.64 8.39 19.00
N THR A 308 10.49 8.25 19.68
CA THR A 308 10.42 7.90 21.11
C THR A 308 10.78 6.43 21.32
N GLU A 309 10.26 5.52 20.49
CA GLU A 309 10.63 4.11 20.50
C GLU A 309 12.13 3.88 20.21
N GLU A 310 12.70 4.70 19.31
CA GLU A 310 14.14 4.70 19.00
C GLU A 310 15.00 5.39 20.07
N GLY A 311 14.40 5.98 21.11
CA GLY A 311 15.10 6.67 22.20
C GLY A 311 15.77 7.98 21.80
N ARG A 312 15.39 8.58 20.67
CA ARG A 312 15.91 9.86 20.17
C ARG A 312 15.18 11.06 20.77
N VAL A 313 13.92 10.87 21.14
CA VAL A 313 13.04 11.87 21.75
C VAL A 313 12.45 11.30 23.04
N ILE A 314 12.29 12.15 24.06
CA ILE A 314 11.61 11.79 25.31
C ILE A 314 10.25 12.47 25.32
N ALA A 315 9.20 11.69 25.56
CA ALA A 315 7.85 12.17 25.76
C ALA A 315 7.60 12.41 27.26
N GLU A 316 7.42 13.66 27.66
CA GLU A 316 7.12 14.04 29.04
C GLU A 316 5.63 14.37 29.17
N GLY A 317 4.97 13.72 30.13
CA GLY A 317 3.58 14.05 30.47
C GLY A 317 3.51 15.44 31.09
N GLY A 318 2.83 16.37 30.42
CA GLY A 318 2.56 17.68 31.01
C GLY A 318 1.77 17.53 32.32
N ARG A 319 2.10 18.31 33.35
CA ARG A 319 1.19 18.52 34.48
C ARG A 319 0.22 19.64 34.09
N GLY A 320 -1.03 19.30 33.83
CA GLY A 320 -2.08 20.30 33.63
C GLY A 320 -2.41 21.01 34.95
N GLY A 321 -2.94 22.23 34.84
CA GLY A 321 -3.52 22.90 36.01
C GLY A 321 -4.67 22.08 36.59
N TRP A 322 -4.85 22.13 37.91
CA TRP A 322 -5.95 21.47 38.63
C TRP A 322 -6.02 19.93 38.51
N GLY A 323 -4.87 19.25 38.38
CA GLY A 323 -4.80 17.78 38.42
C GLY A 323 -5.23 17.08 37.13
N TRP A 324 -5.46 17.82 36.04
CA TRP A 324 -5.69 17.25 34.72
C TRP A 324 -4.36 16.84 34.07
N PRO A 325 -4.33 15.75 33.27
CA PRO A 325 -3.18 15.46 32.42
C PRO A 325 -2.94 16.66 31.49
N GLY A 326 -1.73 17.22 31.51
CA GLY A 326 -1.31 18.24 30.57
C GLY A 326 -0.96 17.62 29.21
N GLU A 327 -0.83 18.46 28.19
CA GLU A 327 -0.40 17.98 26.87
C GLU A 327 1.01 17.36 26.95
N VAL A 328 1.20 16.25 26.23
CA VAL A 328 2.51 15.60 26.08
C VAL A 328 3.46 16.54 25.34
N ARG A 329 4.61 16.80 25.95
CA ARG A 329 5.71 17.57 25.35
C ARG A 329 6.87 16.64 25.02
N TYR A 330 7.63 17.02 24.01
CA TYR A 330 8.72 16.25 23.45
C TYR A 330 10.01 17.05 23.57
N VAL A 331 11.07 16.39 24.03
CA VAL A 331 12.42 16.95 24.15
C VAL A 331 13.44 16.03 23.47
N PRO A 332 14.56 16.56 22.95
CA PRO A 332 15.65 15.70 22.46
C PRO A 332 16.20 14.84 23.59
N ALA A 333 16.53 13.57 23.31
CA ALA A 333 17.22 12.73 24.27
C ALA A 333 18.64 13.28 24.57
N ALA A 334 19.20 12.93 25.73
CA ALA A 334 20.50 13.45 26.17
C ALA A 334 21.64 13.24 25.16
N GLY A 335 21.65 12.11 24.44
CA GLY A 335 22.64 11.82 23.41
C GLY A 335 22.49 12.65 22.13
N GLU A 336 21.32 13.24 21.90
CA GLU A 336 21.02 14.10 20.74
C GLU A 336 21.37 15.57 21.00
N MET A 337 21.38 16.01 22.28
CA MET A 337 21.66 17.41 22.64
C MET A 337 23.12 17.84 22.44
N ALA A 338 24.05 16.89 22.30
CA ALA A 338 25.49 17.14 22.21
C ALA A 338 26.06 17.07 20.78
N ARG A 339 25.20 16.90 19.76
CA ARG A 339 25.58 16.75 18.34
C ARG A 339 25.03 17.87 17.48
#